data_AF-A0A9E8MLK0-F1
#
_entry.id   AF-A0A9E8MLK0-F1
#
_cell.length_a   1.000
_cell.length_b   1.000
_cell.length_c   1.000
_cell.angle_alpha   90.00
_cell.angle_beta   90.00
_cell.angle_gamma   90.00
#
_symmetry.space_group_name_H-M   'P 1'
#
loop_
_entity.id
_entity.type
_entity.pdbx_description
1 polymer ?
#
loop_
_entity_poly.entity_id
_entity_poly.type
_entity_poly.pdbx_seq_one_letter_code
_entity_poly.pdbx_strand_id
1 'polypeptide(L)'
;MTDVHLRGEQLDALLALLGGARRSLDAAAEAGRTAGGACGHDGLSDAVDDVAGGWRLRRAALLDQVAVVHDGLEAIIDTFADLDARMGEAVTSEVPR
;
A
#
# COMPACT_ATOMS: atom_id res chain seq x y z
N MET A 1 4.43 -27.44 9.52
CA MET A 1 3.19 -26.70 9.18
C MET A 1 3.10 -25.31 9.83
N THR A 2 3.99 -24.96 10.77
CA THR A 2 3.97 -23.64 11.45
C THR A 2 4.60 -22.50 10.63
N ASP A 3 5.57 -22.80 9.75
CA ASP A 3 6.31 -21.80 8.97
C ASP A 3 5.46 -21.06 7.91
N VAL A 4 4.50 -21.74 7.28
CA VAL A 4 3.61 -21.13 6.27
C VAL A 4 2.62 -20.17 6.91
N HIS A 5 1.99 -20.55 8.03
CA HIS A 5 1.10 -19.66 8.77
C HIS A 5 1.82 -18.42 9.32
N LEU A 6 3.04 -18.59 9.84
CA LEU A 6 3.84 -17.47 10.34
C LEU A 6 4.18 -16.45 9.22
N ARG A 7 4.39 -16.93 7.99
CA ARG A 7 4.60 -16.07 6.81
C ARG A 7 3.32 -15.38 6.35
N GLY A 8 2.16 -16.05 6.44
CA GLY A 8 0.86 -15.45 6.15
C GLY A 8 0.56 -14.26 7.07
N GLU A 9 0.73 -14.43 8.39
CA GLU A 9 0.53 -13.35 9.36
C GLU A 9 1.46 -12.14 9.10
N GLN A 10 2.71 -12.39 8.68
CA GLN A 10 3.66 -11.34 8.34
C GLN A 10 3.27 -10.58 7.05
N LEU A 11 2.76 -11.30 6.06
CA LEU A 11 2.27 -10.71 4.80
C LEU A 11 1.01 -9.87 5.04
N ASP A 12 0.06 -10.36 5.85
CA ASP A 12 -1.13 -9.63 6.24
C ASP A 12 -0.79 -8.35 7.02
N ALA A 13 0.16 -8.44 7.95
CA ALA A 13 0.66 -7.27 8.69
C ALA A 13 1.31 -6.23 7.75
N LEU A 14 2.04 -6.68 6.73
CA LEU A 14 2.66 -5.81 5.74
C LEU A 14 1.63 -5.15 4.82
N LEU A 15 0.59 -5.87 4.39
CA LEU A 15 -0.54 -5.30 3.65
C LEU A 15 -1.28 -4.24 4.48
N ALA A 16 -1.51 -4.51 5.76
CA ALA A 16 -2.13 -3.55 6.68
C ALA A 16 -1.27 -2.28 6.83
N LEU A 17 0.06 -2.43 6.91
CA LEU A 17 1.01 -1.32 6.97
C LEU A 17 0.97 -0.48 5.69
N LEU A 18 1.00 -1.11 4.51
CA LEU A 18 0.92 -0.44 3.21
C LEU A 18 -0.41 0.32 3.04
N GLY A 19 -1.53 -0.31 3.45
CA GLY A 19 -2.83 0.35 3.49
C GLY A 19 -2.84 1.56 4.43
N GLY A 20 -2.15 1.48 5.57
CA GLY A 20 -1.93 2.59 6.48
C GLY A 20 -1.12 3.73 5.85
N ALA A 21 0.00 3.41 5.19
CA ALA A 21 0.83 4.37 4.49
C ALA A 21 0.05 5.10 3.38
N ARG A 22 -0.75 4.35 2.59
CA ARG A 22 -1.61 4.91 1.54
C ARG A 22 -2.60 5.92 2.11
N ARG A 23 -3.30 5.57 3.19
CA ARG A 23 -4.25 6.47 3.87
C ARG A 23 -3.57 7.74 4.39
N SER A 24 -2.39 7.61 5.00
CA SER A 24 -1.63 8.76 5.49
C SER A 24 -1.20 9.69 4.35
N LEU A 25 -0.76 9.13 3.22
CA LEU A 25 -0.44 9.89 2.02
C LEU A 25 -1.67 10.56 1.41
N ASP A 26 -2.86 9.94 1.47
CA ASP A 26 -4.10 10.57 1.01
C ASP A 26 -4.58 11.69 1.92
N ALA A 27 -4.49 11.52 3.24
CA ALA A 27 -4.80 12.58 4.21
C ALA A 27 -3.89 13.81 4.02
N ALA A 28 -2.61 13.59 3.71
CA ALA A 28 -1.65 14.66 3.44
C ALA A 28 -1.93 15.44 2.13
N ALA A 29 -2.90 15.01 1.31
CA ALA A 29 -3.34 15.75 0.13
C ALA A 29 -4.20 16.98 0.47
N GLU A 30 -4.92 16.95 1.61
CA GLU A 30 -5.78 18.05 2.05
C GLU A 30 -4.96 19.25 2.54
N ALA A 31 -3.82 19.00 3.17
CA ALA A 31 -2.97 20.04 3.76
C ALA A 31 -2.44 21.07 2.73
N GLY A 32 -2.32 20.69 1.46
CA GLY A 32 -1.82 21.59 0.40
C GLY A 32 -2.90 22.49 -0.22
N ARG A 33 -4.19 22.20 -0.02
CA ARG A 33 -5.28 22.89 -0.76
C ARG A 33 -5.59 24.31 -0.25
N THR A 34 -5.05 24.71 0.90
CA THR A 34 -5.44 25.93 1.61
C THR A 34 -4.28 26.88 1.90
N ALA A 35 -3.07 26.59 1.40
CA ALA A 35 -1.87 27.28 1.85
C ALA A 35 -1.64 28.64 1.13
N GLY A 36 -1.78 28.74 -0.20
CA GLY A 36 -1.49 29.98 -0.94
C GLY A 36 -2.41 31.15 -0.56
N GLY A 37 -3.72 30.89 -0.46
CA GLY A 37 -4.72 31.90 -0.10
C GLY A 37 -4.59 32.48 1.32
N ALA A 38 -3.80 31.86 2.20
CA ALA A 38 -3.59 32.33 3.57
C ALA A 38 -2.45 33.36 3.69
N CYS A 39 -1.61 33.51 2.66
CA CYS A 39 -0.36 34.25 2.75
C CYS A 39 -0.51 35.78 2.63
N GLY A 40 -1.63 36.27 2.06
CA GLY A 40 -1.93 37.70 1.93
C GLY A 40 -0.93 38.53 1.09
N HIS A 41 0.02 37.87 0.44
CA HIS A 41 1.09 38.46 -0.37
C HIS A 41 1.35 37.58 -1.60
N ASP A 42 1.21 38.16 -2.79
CA ASP A 42 1.18 37.43 -4.06
C ASP A 42 2.42 36.53 -4.26
N GLY A 43 3.63 37.08 -4.09
CA GLY A 43 4.86 36.28 -4.27
C GLY A 43 5.07 35.19 -3.21
N LEU A 44 4.40 35.26 -2.07
CA LEU A 44 4.44 34.20 -1.05
C LEU A 44 3.38 33.13 -1.37
N SER A 45 2.23 33.54 -1.90
CA SER A 45 1.21 32.63 -2.43
C SER A 45 1.80 31.74 -3.52
N ASP A 46 2.51 32.33 -4.49
CA ASP A 46 3.13 31.59 -5.60
C ASP A 46 4.13 30.55 -5.09
N ALA A 47 5.01 30.93 -4.16
CA ALA A 47 6.00 30.02 -3.60
C ALA A 47 5.35 28.86 -2.80
N VAL A 48 4.27 29.15 -2.09
CA VAL A 48 3.51 28.15 -1.34
C VAL A 48 2.74 27.21 -2.26
N ASP A 49 2.15 27.73 -3.33
CA ASP A 49 1.45 26.94 -4.34
C ASP A 49 2.42 26.04 -5.12
N ASP A 50 3.64 26.50 -5.42
CA ASP A 50 4.69 25.68 -6.03
C ASP A 50 5.11 24.52 -5.11
N VAL A 51 5.29 24.78 -3.82
CA VAL A 51 5.59 23.72 -2.83
C VAL A 51 4.43 22.73 -2.74
N ALA A 52 3.19 23.22 -2.66
CA ALA A 52 1.99 22.38 -2.59
C ALA A 52 1.83 21.53 -3.86
N GLY A 53 2.04 22.12 -5.04
CA GLY A 53 2.02 21.44 -6.33
C GLY A 53 3.11 20.37 -6.45
N GLY A 54 4.34 20.71 -6.06
CA GLY A 54 5.48 19.78 -6.04
C GLY A 54 5.29 18.64 -5.04
N TRP A 55 4.69 18.91 -3.89
CA TRP A 55 4.28 17.88 -2.93
C TRP A 55 3.24 16.94 -3.55
N ARG A 56 2.19 17.49 -4.18
CA ARG A 56 1.13 16.70 -4.82
C ARG A 56 1.68 15.71 -5.86
N LEU A 57 2.60 16.16 -6.70
CA LEU A 57 3.28 15.33 -7.71
C LEU A 57 4.09 14.20 -7.08
N ARG A 58 4.95 14.51 -6.12
CA ARG A 58 5.79 13.50 -5.43
C ARG A 58 4.94 12.48 -4.66
N ARG A 59 3.89 12.96 -4.00
CA ARG A 59 2.92 12.13 -3.27
C ARG A 59 2.17 11.17 -4.20
N ALA A 60 1.78 11.62 -5.39
CA ALA A 60 1.17 10.74 -6.39
C ALA A 60 2.13 9.61 -6.81
N ALA A 61 3.39 9.96 -7.10
CA ALA A 61 4.40 8.94 -7.42
C ALA A 61 4.66 7.95 -6.28
N LEU A 62 4.64 8.41 -5.02
CA LEU A 62 4.75 7.53 -3.85
C LEU A 62 3.53 6.60 -3.72
N LEU A 63 2.33 7.08 -4.00
CA LEU A 63 1.13 6.25 -4.01
C LEU A 63 1.19 5.15 -5.08
N ASP A 64 1.68 5.48 -6.27
CA ASP A 64 1.87 4.50 -7.35
C ASP A 64 2.87 3.42 -6.94
N GLN A 65 3.99 3.80 -6.30
CA GLN A 65 4.96 2.84 -5.77
C GLN A 65 4.38 1.94 -4.68
N VAL A 66 3.59 2.52 -3.75
CA VAL A 66 2.91 1.75 -2.71
C VAL A 66 1.91 0.77 -3.33
N ALA A 67 1.19 1.16 -4.39
CA ALA A 67 0.28 0.28 -5.11
C ALA A 67 1.02 -0.90 -5.76
N VAL A 68 2.14 -0.65 -6.44
CA VAL A 68 2.96 -1.72 -7.05
C VAL A 68 3.42 -2.75 -6.01
N VAL A 69 3.85 -2.30 -4.83
CA VAL A 69 4.27 -3.21 -3.76
C VAL A 69 3.08 -3.99 -3.19
N HIS A 70 1.95 -3.34 -3.01
CA HIS A 70 0.71 -3.98 -2.57
C HIS A 70 0.27 -5.10 -3.52
N ASP A 71 0.16 -4.79 -4.82
CA ASP A 71 -0.29 -5.73 -5.84
C ASP A 71 0.66 -6.93 -5.96
N GLY A 72 1.97 -6.69 -5.81
CA GLY A 72 2.97 -7.76 -5.78
C GLY A 72 2.83 -8.68 -4.57
N LEU A 73 2.50 -8.13 -3.40
CA LEU A 73 2.27 -8.92 -2.18
C LEU A 73 0.98 -9.72 -2.27
N GLU A 74 -0.09 -9.15 -2.79
CA GLU A 74 -1.36 -9.83 -3.01
C GLU A 74 -1.18 -11.03 -3.95
N ALA A 75 -0.47 -10.85 -5.07
CA ALA A 75 -0.16 -11.95 -6.00
C ALA A 75 0.66 -13.09 -5.35
N ILE A 76 1.59 -12.74 -4.44
CA ILE A 76 2.37 -13.73 -3.69
C ILE A 76 1.45 -14.54 -2.75
N ILE A 77 0.56 -13.86 -2.02
CA ILE A 77 -0.39 -14.52 -1.10
C ILE A 77 -1.31 -15.45 -1.88
N ASP A 78 -1.87 -14.99 -2.99
CA ASP A 78 -2.74 -15.80 -3.86
C ASP A 78 -2.02 -17.05 -4.36
N THR A 79 -0.76 -16.91 -4.75
CA THR A 79 0.06 -18.04 -5.21
C THR A 79 0.31 -19.07 -4.09
N PHE A 80 0.57 -18.61 -2.87
CA PHE A 80 0.75 -19.51 -1.73
C PHE A 80 -0.58 -20.19 -1.34
N ALA A 81 -1.70 -19.47 -1.38
CA ALA A 81 -3.02 -20.02 -1.10
C ALA A 81 -3.43 -21.10 -2.11
N ASP A 82 -3.18 -20.89 -3.41
CA ASP A 82 -3.41 -21.91 -4.45
C ASP A 82 -2.53 -23.15 -4.21
N LEU A 83 -1.25 -22.94 -3.89
CA LEU A 83 -0.32 -24.04 -3.63
C LEU A 83 -0.75 -24.87 -2.41
N ASP A 84 -1.18 -24.23 -1.32
CA ASP A 84 -1.67 -24.90 -0.11
C ASP A 84 -2.96 -25.69 -0.39
N ALA A 85 -3.89 -25.14 -1.17
CA ALA A 85 -5.11 -25.84 -1.56
C ALA A 85 -4.78 -27.12 -2.35
N ARG A 86 -3.87 -27.01 -3.32
CA ARG A 86 -3.44 -28.15 -4.14
C ARG A 86 -2.69 -29.22 -3.34
N MET A 87 -1.87 -28.82 -2.38
CA MET A 87 -1.20 -29.77 -1.47
C MET A 87 -2.20 -30.47 -0.54
N GLY A 88 -3.21 -29.75 -0.02
CA GLY A 88 -4.27 -30.34 0.80
C GLY A 88 -5.10 -31.39 0.05
N GLU A 89 -5.43 -31.12 -1.21
CA GLU A 89 -6.10 -32.08 -2.10
C GLU A 89 -5.24 -33.33 -2.35
N ALA A 90 -3.95 -33.16 -2.61
CA ALA A 90 -3.03 -34.28 -2.83
C ALA A 90 -2.91 -35.19 -1.59
N VAL A 91 -2.79 -34.60 -0.39
CA VAL A 91 -2.68 -35.35 0.88
C VAL A 91 -3.98 -36.10 1.19
N THR A 92 -5.14 -35.54 0.88
CA THR A 92 -6.44 -36.22 1.08
C THR A 92 -6.70 -37.30 0.03
N SER A 93 -6.13 -37.17 -1.16
CA SER A 93 -6.17 -38.18 -2.24
C SER A 93 -5.30 -39.40 -1.96
N GLU A 94 -4.20 -39.27 -1.20
CA GLU A 94 -3.25 -40.36 -0.95
C GLU A 94 -3.58 -41.25 0.27
N VAL A 95 -4.58 -40.91 1.10
CA VAL A 95 -4.99 -41.76 2.25
C VAL A 95 -6.04 -42.78 1.80
N PRO A 96 -5.72 -44.08 1.66
CA PRO A 96 -6.71 -45.11 1.40
C PRO A 96 -7.41 -45.48 2.71
N ARG A 97 -8.73 -45.69 2.65
CA ARG A 97 -9.49 -46.32 3.75
C ARG A 97 -9.02 -47.73 4.04
#